data_AF-A0A955L475-F1
#
_entry.id   AF-A0A955L475-F1
#
_cell.length_a   1.000
_cell.length_b   1.000
_cell.length_c   1.000
_cell.angle_alpha   90.00
_cell.angle_beta   90.00
_cell.angle_gamma   90.00
#
_symmetry.space_group_name_H-M   'P 1'
#
loop_
_entity.id
_entity.type
_entity.pdbx_description
1 polymer ?
#
loop_
_entity_poly.entity_id
_entity_poly.type
_entity_poly.pdbx_seq_one_letter_code
_entity_poly.pdbx_strand_id
1 'polypeptide(L)'
;MKEQSKSVEILEKIMRIGIYVLIFTFPLFFLPFQNALALNKHFFLTGASIILSLLWAIKMVVAKKMTIKKTPFDLPLFAILVSFVLSTIFSQNTSTSIIGLSGSLHWNLMEFISLYLLYYVIVSNLKNPREVTTSFLSFIVSAFVVSIINLLSYFSVIEPSFITSGPFNPVVSPTNLMIVNIIALVLGAKLFIDYLKEVNGQPKLAAVQNEKATKTENKVFLMAFGFSLFAIVTLLTVFLTSPFTVKTANKLTKVTYPSETTLALSPTWNIALDTFQNVP
;
A
#
# COMPACT_ATOMS: atom_id res chain seq x y z
N MET A 1 6.33 -28.89 25.06
CA MET A 1 6.26 -27.55 24.44
C MET A 1 7.25 -26.67 25.18
N LYS A 2 8.29 -26.13 24.52
CA LYS A 2 9.22 -25.19 25.18
C LYS A 2 8.47 -23.91 25.47
N GLU A 3 8.35 -23.58 26.74
CA GLU A 3 7.80 -22.32 27.26
C GLU A 3 8.45 -21.16 26.49
N GLN A 4 7.67 -20.49 25.63
CA GLN A 4 8.15 -19.27 24.97
C GLN A 4 8.30 -18.21 26.06
N SER A 5 9.49 -17.60 26.15
CA SER A 5 9.71 -16.47 27.05
C SER A 5 8.64 -15.40 26.77
N LYS A 6 8.01 -14.88 27.83
CA LYS A 6 7.01 -13.80 27.79
C LYS A 6 7.43 -12.62 26.89
N SER A 7 8.73 -12.32 26.84
CA SER A 7 9.31 -11.27 25.98
C SER A 7 9.13 -11.55 24.48
N VAL A 8 9.21 -12.81 24.05
CA VAL A 8 9.02 -13.21 22.65
C VAL A 8 7.57 -13.01 22.24
N GLU A 9 6.62 -13.36 23.11
CA GLU A 9 5.19 -13.19 22.83
C GLU A 9 4.82 -11.70 22.68
N ILE A 10 5.36 -10.85 23.54
CA ILE A 10 5.19 -9.39 23.46
C ILE A 10 5.74 -8.86 22.13
N LEU A 11 6.96 -9.27 21.75
CA LEU A 11 7.55 -8.88 20.47
C LEU A 11 6.71 -9.35 19.27
N GLU A 12 6.20 -10.59 19.27
CA GLU A 12 5.31 -11.07 18.21
C GLU A 12 4.01 -10.26 18.12
N LYS A 13 3.45 -9.82 19.26
CA LYS A 13 2.27 -8.94 19.28
C LYS A 13 2.59 -7.55 18.73
N ILE A 14 3.68 -6.93 19.17
CA ILE A 14 4.12 -5.61 18.68
C ILE A 14 4.35 -5.66 17.17
N MET A 15 5.04 -6.68 16.68
CA MET A 15 5.33 -6.85 15.26
C MET A 15 4.05 -7.00 14.42
N ARG A 16 3.09 -7.83 14.87
CA ARG A 16 1.80 -7.98 14.16
C ARG A 16 1.04 -6.66 14.09
N ILE A 17 0.94 -5.94 15.20
CA ILE A 17 0.29 -4.62 15.24
C ILE A 17 1.02 -3.64 14.34
N GLY A 18 2.36 -3.60 14.38
CA GLY A 18 3.18 -2.74 13.54
C GLY A 18 2.97 -3.01 12.04
N ILE A 19 2.84 -4.28 11.64
CA ILE A 19 2.52 -4.66 10.25
C ILE A 19 1.13 -4.15 9.86
N TYR A 20 0.10 -4.34 10.70
CA TYR A 20 -1.25 -3.87 10.38
C TYR A 20 -1.32 -2.35 10.29
N VAL A 21 -0.67 -1.65 11.23
CA VAL A 21 -0.57 -0.19 11.24
C VAL A 21 0.17 0.31 9.99
N LEU A 22 1.27 -0.33 9.59
CA LEU A 22 2.00 0.02 8.38
C LEU A 22 1.10 -0.12 7.13
N ILE A 23 0.45 -1.27 6.97
CA ILE A 23 -0.42 -1.55 5.81
C ILE A 23 -1.60 -0.59 5.76
N PHE A 24 -2.19 -0.27 6.91
CA PHE A 24 -3.29 0.68 7.00
C PHE A 24 -2.83 2.12 6.72
N THR A 25 -1.70 2.53 7.29
CA THR A 25 -1.26 3.92 7.25
C THR A 25 -0.56 4.26 5.94
N PHE A 26 0.11 3.32 5.27
CA PHE A 26 0.93 3.60 4.09
C PHE A 26 0.17 4.31 2.95
N PRO A 27 -1.04 3.86 2.53
CA PRO A 27 -1.81 4.61 1.53
C PRO A 27 -2.24 6.00 2.01
N LEU A 28 -2.53 6.13 3.31
CA LEU A 28 -3.02 7.36 3.96
C LEU A 28 -1.91 8.32 4.38
N PHE A 29 -0.65 7.89 4.41
CA PHE A 29 0.43 8.68 4.99
C PHE A 29 0.82 9.85 4.09
N PHE A 30 0.77 11.06 4.64
CA PHE A 30 1.33 12.28 4.06
C PHE A 30 1.70 13.25 5.20
N LEU A 31 2.62 14.18 4.94
CA LEU A 31 2.94 15.28 5.85
C LEU A 31 2.42 16.59 5.24
N PRO A 32 1.69 17.43 5.99
CA PRO A 32 1.02 18.62 5.46
C PRO A 32 1.96 19.82 5.24
N PHE A 33 3.26 19.68 5.53
CA PHE A 33 4.23 20.79 5.50
C PHE A 33 5.14 20.74 4.27
N GLN A 34 5.05 19.70 3.44
CA GLN A 34 5.91 19.50 2.27
C GLN A 34 5.08 19.12 1.04
N ASN A 35 5.31 19.82 -0.07
CA ASN A 35 4.62 19.58 -1.35
C ASN A 35 5.05 18.25 -2.01
N ALA A 36 6.14 17.63 -1.53
CA ALA A 36 6.66 16.36 -2.04
C ALA A 36 6.02 15.14 -1.35
N LEU A 37 4.74 14.87 -1.65
CA LEU A 37 4.02 13.73 -1.04
C LEU A 37 4.71 12.38 -1.27
N ALA A 38 5.30 12.18 -2.45
CA ALA A 38 6.06 10.98 -2.80
C ALA A 38 7.27 10.75 -1.87
N LEU A 39 7.99 11.81 -1.54
CA LEU A 39 9.15 11.79 -0.64
C LEU A 39 8.75 11.34 0.76
N ASN A 40 7.64 11.88 1.28
CA ASN A 40 7.13 11.54 2.60
C ASN A 40 6.81 10.05 2.71
N LYS A 41 6.20 9.47 1.68
CA LYS A 41 5.89 8.04 1.64
C LYS A 41 7.14 7.17 1.58
N HIS A 42 8.13 7.58 0.79
CA HIS A 42 9.40 6.86 0.69
C HIS A 42 10.09 6.77 2.07
N PHE A 43 10.27 7.91 2.76
CA PHE A 43 10.88 7.92 4.09
C PHE A 43 10.08 7.14 5.13
N PHE A 44 8.75 7.22 5.07
CA PHE A 44 7.90 6.44 5.96
C PHE A 44 8.07 4.94 5.74
N LEU A 45 8.08 4.48 4.48
CA LEU A 45 8.29 3.08 4.14
C LEU A 45 9.67 2.59 4.60
N THR A 46 10.71 3.34 4.28
CA THR A 46 12.09 3.00 4.65
C THR A 46 12.29 3.00 6.17
N GLY A 47 11.80 4.02 6.86
CA GLY A 47 11.86 4.09 8.33
C GLY A 47 11.09 2.96 9.00
N ALA A 48 9.87 2.68 8.55
CA ALA A 48 9.07 1.57 9.07
C ALA A 48 9.72 0.21 8.80
N SER A 49 10.32 0.02 7.62
CA SER A 49 11.08 -1.18 7.27
C SER A 49 12.24 -1.40 8.24
N ILE A 50 13.07 -0.38 8.47
CA ILE A 50 14.20 -0.45 9.41
C ILE A 50 13.71 -0.81 10.82
N ILE A 51 12.70 -0.11 11.33
CA ILE A 51 12.19 -0.35 12.70
C ILE A 51 11.66 -1.78 12.84
N LEU A 52 10.84 -2.24 11.89
CA LEU A 52 10.26 -3.57 11.95
C LEU A 52 11.30 -4.68 11.76
N SER A 53 12.30 -4.47 10.90
CA SER A 53 13.42 -5.40 10.72
C SER A 53 14.33 -5.46 11.95
N LEU A 54 14.58 -4.34 12.63
CA LEU A 54 15.31 -4.32 13.90
C LEU A 54 14.56 -5.09 14.98
N LEU A 55 13.24 -4.87 15.12
CA LEU A 55 12.40 -5.64 16.05
C LEU A 55 12.41 -7.13 15.72
N TRP A 56 12.38 -7.47 14.43
CA TRP A 56 12.48 -8.86 13.98
C TRP A 56 13.83 -9.49 14.33
N ALA A 57 14.94 -8.77 14.14
CA ALA A 57 16.28 -9.21 14.53
C ALA A 57 16.39 -9.43 16.04
N ILE A 58 15.90 -8.48 16.85
CA ILE A 58 15.86 -8.60 18.32
C ILE A 58 15.07 -9.86 18.72
N LYS A 59 13.90 -10.09 18.11
CA LYS A 59 13.11 -11.30 18.36
C LYS A 59 13.89 -12.58 18.07
N MET A 60 14.62 -12.65 16.96
CA MET A 60 15.42 -13.83 16.60
C MET A 60 16.54 -14.11 17.61
N VAL A 61 17.20 -13.05 18.10
CA VAL A 61 18.25 -13.15 19.14
C VAL A 61 17.66 -13.63 20.46
N VAL A 62 16.56 -13.00 20.93
CA VAL A 62 15.90 -13.36 22.20
C VAL A 62 15.34 -14.79 22.15
N ALA A 63 14.76 -15.20 21.02
CA ALA A 63 14.23 -16.55 20.83
C ALA A 63 15.33 -17.61 20.61
N LYS A 64 16.59 -17.21 20.41
CA LYS A 64 17.74 -18.06 20.03
C LYS A 64 17.42 -18.98 18.84
N LYS A 65 16.58 -18.51 17.92
CA LYS A 65 16.09 -19.27 16.77
C LYS A 65 16.00 -18.35 15.57
N MET A 66 16.67 -18.72 14.50
CA MET A 66 16.54 -18.05 13.21
C MET A 66 15.27 -18.54 12.53
N THR A 67 14.28 -17.66 12.34
CA THR A 67 13.00 -17.99 11.72
C THR A 67 12.92 -17.38 10.32
N ILE A 68 13.69 -17.92 9.38
CA ILE A 68 13.58 -17.55 7.96
C ILE A 68 12.70 -18.60 7.29
N LYS A 69 11.50 -18.20 6.88
CA LYS A 69 10.55 -19.08 6.20
C LYS A 69 10.85 -19.02 4.71
N LYS A 70 11.16 -20.17 4.12
CA LYS A 70 11.34 -20.29 2.67
C LYS A 70 9.98 -20.18 1.98
N THR A 71 9.93 -19.44 0.88
CA THR A 71 8.74 -19.25 0.06
C THR A 71 9.06 -19.43 -1.43
N PRO A 72 8.07 -19.78 -2.26
CA PRO A 72 8.27 -19.80 -3.71
C PRO A 72 8.59 -18.42 -4.30
N PHE A 73 8.31 -17.33 -3.57
CA PHE A 73 8.59 -15.96 -3.99
C PHE A 73 10.02 -15.51 -3.64
N ASP A 74 10.77 -16.30 -2.87
CA ASP A 74 12.15 -15.96 -2.49
C ASP A 74 13.04 -15.81 -3.72
N LEU A 75 12.93 -16.74 -4.68
CA LEU A 75 13.77 -16.73 -5.89
C LEU A 75 13.45 -15.53 -6.81
N PRO A 76 12.19 -15.26 -7.20
CA PRO A 76 11.86 -14.06 -7.96
C PRO A 76 12.28 -12.77 -7.27
N LEU A 77 12.03 -12.66 -5.95
CA LEU A 77 12.33 -11.45 -5.20
C LEU A 77 13.84 -11.23 -5.08
N PHE A 78 14.61 -12.29 -4.88
CA PHE A 78 16.06 -12.23 -4.88
C PHE A 78 16.62 -11.86 -6.26
N ALA A 79 16.06 -12.40 -7.34
CA ALA A 79 16.46 -12.04 -8.70
C ALA A 79 16.23 -10.54 -8.99
N ILE A 80 15.10 -9.99 -8.53
CA ILE A 80 14.83 -8.54 -8.62
C ILE A 80 15.88 -7.75 -7.83
N LEU A 81 16.16 -8.14 -6.59
CA LEU A 81 17.14 -7.45 -5.75
C LEU A 81 18.54 -7.45 -6.41
N VAL A 82 18.98 -8.60 -6.93
CA VAL A 82 20.27 -8.73 -7.63
C VAL A 82 20.28 -7.86 -8.89
N SER A 83 19.18 -7.80 -9.64
CA SER A 83 19.06 -6.91 -10.80
C SER A 83 19.24 -5.43 -10.43
N PHE A 84 18.61 -4.98 -9.34
CA PHE A 84 18.78 -3.60 -8.85
C PHE A 84 20.20 -3.32 -8.35
N VAL A 85 20.84 -4.30 -7.70
CA VAL A 85 22.24 -4.17 -7.27
C VAL A 85 23.16 -4.05 -8.48
N LEU A 86 23.02 -4.93 -9.48
CA LEU A 86 23.82 -4.88 -10.70
C LEU A 86 23.58 -3.56 -11.46
N SER A 87 22.32 -3.14 -11.58
CA SER A 87 21.97 -1.85 -12.19
C SER A 87 22.61 -0.68 -11.45
N THR A 88 22.70 -0.74 -10.12
CA THR A 88 23.34 0.31 -9.31
C THR A 88 24.87 0.33 -9.50
N ILE A 89 25.50 -0.84 -9.60
CA ILE A 89 26.95 -0.97 -9.81
C ILE A 89 27.36 -0.45 -11.19
N PHE A 90 26.59 -0.78 -12.23
CA PHE A 90 26.85 -0.34 -13.61
C PHE A 90 26.23 1.01 -13.96
N SER A 91 25.60 1.69 -13.00
CA SER A 91 24.97 2.99 -13.22
C SER A 91 26.03 4.09 -13.42
N GLN A 92 25.72 5.04 -14.31
CA GLN A 92 26.52 6.24 -14.50
C GLN A 92 26.55 7.11 -13.24
N ASN A 93 25.50 7.08 -12.43
CA ASN A 93 25.44 7.81 -11.16
C ASN A 93 24.93 6.89 -10.04
N THR A 94 25.88 6.28 -9.36
CA THR A 94 25.62 5.34 -8.26
C THR A 94 24.80 5.97 -7.13
N SER A 95 25.07 7.24 -6.77
CA SER A 95 24.35 7.90 -5.67
C SER A 95 22.85 8.05 -5.98
N THR A 96 22.50 8.41 -7.21
CA THR A 96 21.08 8.49 -7.64
C THR A 96 20.43 7.11 -7.74
N SER A 97 21.17 6.06 -8.07
CA SER A 97 20.63 4.70 -8.10
C SER A 97 20.41 4.12 -6.71
N ILE A 98 21.22 4.51 -5.72
CA ILE A 98 21.04 4.07 -4.33
C ILE A 98 19.85 4.77 -3.67
N ILE A 99 19.79 6.11 -3.73
CA ILE A 99 18.89 6.93 -2.91
C ILE A 99 17.70 7.47 -3.73
N GLY A 100 17.82 7.51 -5.05
CA GLY A 100 16.85 8.17 -5.95
C GLY A 100 17.32 9.56 -6.39
N LEU A 101 16.62 10.10 -7.39
CA LEU A 101 16.87 11.45 -7.91
C LEU A 101 16.04 12.47 -7.12
N SER A 102 16.58 13.67 -6.89
CA SER A 102 15.85 14.79 -6.29
C SER A 102 14.57 15.08 -7.08
N GLY A 103 13.41 14.70 -6.52
CA GLY A 103 12.09 14.85 -7.16
C GLY A 103 11.38 13.53 -7.51
N SER A 104 12.10 12.41 -7.63
CA SER A 104 11.54 11.07 -7.80
C SER A 104 12.35 10.05 -7.00
N LEU A 105 11.94 9.79 -5.75
CA LEU A 105 12.53 8.77 -4.88
C LEU A 105 11.87 7.40 -5.07
N HIS A 106 11.44 7.10 -6.28
CA HIS A 106 10.94 5.79 -6.64
C HIS A 106 11.97 5.05 -7.50
N TRP A 107 11.93 3.73 -7.49
CA TRP A 107 12.75 2.86 -8.33
C TRP A 107 14.25 2.88 -7.99
N ASN A 108 14.58 3.08 -6.72
CA ASN A 108 15.96 3.04 -6.23
C ASN A 108 16.24 1.81 -5.36
N LEU A 109 17.52 1.49 -5.20
CA LEU A 109 17.96 0.32 -4.46
C LEU A 109 17.46 0.33 -3.00
N MET A 110 17.43 1.49 -2.33
CA MET A 110 16.96 1.61 -0.95
C MET A 110 15.48 1.22 -0.80
N GLU A 111 14.63 1.62 -1.72
CA GLU A 111 13.21 1.22 -1.77
C GLU A 111 13.07 -0.29 -1.92
N PHE A 112 13.82 -0.89 -2.86
CA PHE A 112 13.78 -2.34 -3.08
C PHE A 112 14.30 -3.14 -1.89
N ILE A 113 15.38 -2.70 -1.24
CA ILE A 113 15.86 -3.31 0.01
C ILE A 113 14.79 -3.19 1.10
N SER A 114 14.14 -2.04 1.22
CA SER A 114 13.08 -1.80 2.21
C SER A 114 11.91 -2.76 2.01
N LEU A 115 11.46 -2.95 0.77
CA LEU A 115 10.40 -3.90 0.40
C LEU A 115 10.83 -5.36 0.61
N TYR A 116 12.07 -5.70 0.24
CA TYR A 116 12.65 -7.04 0.45
C TYR A 116 12.66 -7.41 1.94
N LEU A 117 13.08 -6.50 2.80
CA LEU A 117 13.09 -6.70 4.25
C LEU A 117 11.67 -6.82 4.82
N LEU A 118 10.76 -5.92 4.44
CA LEU A 118 9.36 -5.96 4.86
C LEU A 118 8.68 -7.26 4.46
N TYR A 119 8.99 -7.80 3.27
CA TYR A 119 8.50 -9.09 2.82
C TYR A 119 8.82 -10.20 3.83
N TYR A 120 10.08 -10.35 4.23
CA TYR A 120 10.48 -11.37 5.21
C TYR A 120 9.91 -11.12 6.60
N VAL A 121 9.82 -9.85 7.02
CA VAL A 121 9.16 -9.50 8.28
C VAL A 121 7.70 -9.96 8.26
N ILE A 122 6.95 -9.67 7.19
CA ILE A 122 5.53 -10.04 7.10
C ILE A 122 5.38 -11.56 7.09
N VAL A 123 6.09 -12.26 6.20
CA VAL A 123 5.97 -13.72 6.04
C VAL A 123 6.39 -14.50 7.29
N SER A 124 7.36 -14.00 8.05
CA SER A 124 7.84 -14.66 9.27
C SER A 124 6.99 -14.39 10.51
N ASN A 125 6.12 -13.36 10.49
CA ASN A 125 5.34 -12.95 11.67
C ASN A 125 3.84 -13.17 11.52
N LEU A 126 3.30 -13.17 10.30
CA LEU A 126 1.91 -13.55 10.05
C LEU A 126 1.83 -15.06 9.85
N LYS A 127 1.49 -15.79 10.91
CA LYS A 127 1.49 -17.26 10.91
C LYS A 127 0.11 -17.83 10.66
N ASN A 128 -0.93 -17.11 11.08
CA ASN A 128 -2.31 -17.60 11.04
C ASN A 128 -3.08 -17.02 9.84
N PRO A 129 -3.99 -17.79 9.20
CA PRO A 129 -4.84 -17.27 8.13
C PRO A 129 -5.64 -16.03 8.54
N ARG A 130 -6.09 -15.99 9.80
CA ARG A 130 -6.81 -14.83 10.36
C ARG A 130 -5.95 -13.56 10.36
N GLU A 131 -4.66 -13.66 10.67
CA GLU A 131 -3.73 -12.52 10.70
C GLU A 131 -3.50 -11.95 9.29
N VAL A 132 -3.42 -12.84 8.29
CA VAL A 132 -3.36 -12.45 6.88
C VAL A 132 -4.66 -11.76 6.45
N THR A 133 -5.81 -12.31 6.81
CA THR A 133 -7.12 -11.69 6.56
C THR A 133 -7.24 -10.32 7.23
N THR A 134 -6.75 -10.14 8.46
CA THR A 134 -6.72 -8.83 9.13
C THR A 134 -5.83 -7.83 8.41
N SER A 135 -4.70 -8.28 7.83
CA SER A 135 -3.82 -7.43 7.02
C SER A 135 -4.52 -6.98 5.73
N PHE A 136 -5.20 -7.89 5.04
CA PHE A 136 -6.00 -7.54 3.86
C PHE A 136 -7.13 -6.57 4.21
N LEU A 137 -7.83 -6.81 5.32
CA LEU A 137 -8.87 -5.90 5.79
C LEU A 137 -8.31 -4.51 6.11
N SER A 138 -7.13 -4.45 6.75
CA SER A 138 -6.44 -3.18 7.04
C SER A 138 -6.13 -2.41 5.75
N PHE A 139 -5.67 -3.10 4.71
CA PHE A 139 -5.45 -2.50 3.40
C PHE A 139 -6.75 -2.03 2.73
N ILE A 140 -7.80 -2.86 2.74
CA ILE A 140 -9.12 -2.55 2.14
C ILE A 140 -9.74 -1.32 2.80
N VAL A 141 -9.73 -1.25 4.14
CA VAL A 141 -10.25 -0.10 4.88
C VAL A 141 -9.43 1.14 4.56
N SER A 142 -8.10 1.03 4.48
CA SER A 142 -7.25 2.15 4.07
C SER A 142 -7.59 2.67 2.67
N ALA A 143 -7.70 1.78 1.68
CA ALA A 143 -8.08 2.12 0.30
C ALA A 143 -9.48 2.78 0.22
N PHE A 144 -10.41 2.31 1.05
CA PHE A 144 -11.74 2.92 1.15
C PHE A 144 -11.67 4.36 1.70
N VAL A 145 -10.92 4.57 2.79
CA VAL A 145 -10.74 5.91 3.38
C VAL A 145 -10.05 6.85 2.38
N VAL A 146 -8.99 6.38 1.70
CA VAL A 146 -8.33 7.14 0.64
C VAL A 146 -9.32 7.51 -0.48
N SER A 147 -10.17 6.57 -0.91
CA SER A 147 -11.17 6.82 -1.95
C SER A 147 -12.19 7.88 -1.52
N ILE A 148 -12.65 7.84 -0.27
CA ILE A 148 -13.53 8.88 0.29
C ILE A 148 -12.83 10.24 0.29
N ILE A 149 -11.59 10.31 0.79
CA ILE A 149 -10.81 11.56 0.80
C ILE A 149 -10.69 12.13 -0.62
N ASN A 150 -10.35 11.29 -1.59
CA ASN A 150 -10.21 11.71 -2.99
C ASN A 150 -11.55 12.17 -3.58
N LEU A 151 -12.67 11.50 -3.29
CA LEU A 151 -14.00 11.94 -3.74
C LEU A 151 -14.36 13.30 -3.14
N LEU A 152 -14.14 13.48 -1.83
CA LEU A 152 -14.42 14.76 -1.16
C LEU A 152 -13.54 15.89 -1.75
N SER A 153 -12.29 15.60 -2.07
CA SER A 153 -11.42 16.59 -2.70
C SER A 153 -11.77 16.85 -4.17
N TYR A 154 -12.21 15.83 -4.91
CA TYR A 154 -12.71 15.97 -6.28
C TYR A 154 -13.90 16.92 -6.37
N PHE A 155 -14.80 16.90 -5.38
CA PHE A 155 -15.93 17.81 -5.28
C PHE A 155 -15.63 19.13 -4.54
N SER A 156 -14.35 19.47 -4.32
CA SER A 156 -13.95 20.69 -3.60
C SER A 156 -14.53 20.83 -2.18
N VAL A 157 -14.90 19.71 -1.54
CA VAL A 157 -15.33 19.69 -0.13
C VAL A 157 -14.12 19.79 0.80
N ILE A 158 -12.99 19.20 0.39
CA ILE A 158 -11.72 19.24 1.11
C ILE A 158 -10.63 19.78 0.19
N GLU A 159 -10.08 20.94 0.53
CA GLU A 159 -9.00 21.61 -0.21
C GLU A 159 -7.86 21.99 0.75
N PRO A 160 -6.92 21.06 1.00
CA PRO A 160 -5.82 21.33 1.91
C PRO A 160 -4.90 22.41 1.33
N SER A 161 -4.50 23.38 2.16
CA SER A 161 -3.73 24.57 1.74
C SER A 161 -2.35 24.27 1.13
N PHE A 162 -1.81 23.08 1.36
CA PHE A 162 -0.54 22.62 0.78
C PHE A 162 -0.69 22.02 -0.63
N ILE A 163 -1.92 21.87 -1.14
CA ILE A 163 -2.20 21.44 -2.50
C ILE A 163 -2.38 22.66 -3.38
N THR A 164 -1.40 22.88 -4.27
CA THR A 164 -1.37 24.05 -5.15
C THR A 164 -2.14 23.85 -6.44
N SER A 165 -2.47 22.61 -6.81
CA SER A 165 -3.16 22.30 -8.06
C SER A 165 -3.88 20.94 -8.02
N GLY A 166 -5.14 20.95 -8.44
CA GLY A 166 -5.98 19.76 -8.58
C GLY A 166 -6.51 19.19 -7.25
N PRO A 167 -7.34 18.12 -7.33
CA PRO A 167 -7.87 17.46 -6.15
C PRO A 167 -6.78 16.71 -5.39
N PHE A 168 -6.85 16.79 -4.07
CA PHE A 168 -5.96 16.09 -3.17
C PHE A 168 -6.10 14.57 -3.29
N ASN A 169 -4.97 13.91 -3.55
CA ASN A 169 -4.87 12.46 -3.59
C ASN A 169 -3.74 11.99 -2.66
N PRO A 170 -4.05 11.32 -1.53
CA PRO A 170 -3.05 10.79 -0.61
C PRO A 170 -2.06 9.83 -1.25
N VAL A 171 -2.40 9.17 -2.36
CA VAL A 171 -1.53 8.21 -3.08
C VAL A 171 -0.72 8.86 -4.20
N VAL A 172 -0.63 10.20 -4.18
CA VAL A 172 0.16 11.04 -5.10
C VAL A 172 -0.42 11.13 -6.52
N SER A 173 -0.63 9.99 -7.18
CA SER A 173 -1.03 9.93 -8.60
C SER A 173 -2.40 9.26 -8.78
N PRO A 174 -3.27 9.76 -9.70
CA PRO A 174 -4.51 9.09 -10.10
C PRO A 174 -4.30 7.63 -10.51
N THR A 175 -3.19 7.33 -11.17
CA THR A 175 -2.82 5.97 -11.60
C THR A 175 -2.57 5.06 -10.39
N ASN A 176 -1.82 5.56 -9.39
CA ASN A 176 -1.55 4.80 -8.16
C ASN A 176 -2.84 4.54 -7.38
N LEU A 177 -3.74 5.52 -7.31
CA LEU A 177 -5.04 5.37 -6.67
C LEU A 177 -5.89 4.29 -7.37
N MET A 178 -5.88 4.26 -8.70
CA MET A 178 -6.56 3.22 -9.47
C MET A 178 -6.00 1.83 -9.15
N ILE A 179 -4.67 1.68 -9.11
CA ILE A 179 -4.02 0.41 -8.76
C ILE A 179 -4.41 -0.03 -7.34
N VAL A 180 -4.31 0.86 -6.36
CA VAL A 180 -4.70 0.58 -4.96
C VAL A 180 -6.15 0.11 -4.88
N ASN A 181 -7.07 0.80 -5.56
CA ASN A 181 -8.49 0.48 -5.56
C ASN A 181 -8.80 -0.85 -6.26
N ILE A 182 -8.14 -1.16 -7.38
CA ILE A 182 -8.31 -2.45 -8.07
C ILE A 182 -7.85 -3.60 -7.15
N ILE A 183 -6.67 -3.47 -6.53
CA ILE A 183 -6.16 -4.49 -5.61
C ILE A 183 -7.11 -4.66 -4.43
N ALA A 184 -7.57 -3.55 -3.84
CA ALA A 184 -8.50 -3.59 -2.72
C ALA A 184 -9.86 -4.21 -3.10
N LEU A 185 -10.35 -3.95 -4.31
CA LEU A 185 -11.58 -4.55 -4.85
C LEU A 185 -11.43 -6.06 -5.02
N VAL A 186 -10.32 -6.53 -5.59
CA VAL A 186 -10.04 -7.97 -5.76
C VAL A 186 -9.96 -8.67 -4.40
N LEU A 187 -9.23 -8.09 -3.44
CA LEU A 187 -9.12 -8.65 -2.10
C LEU A 187 -10.47 -8.63 -1.36
N GLY A 188 -11.22 -7.54 -1.47
CA GLY A 188 -12.56 -7.39 -0.89
C GLY A 188 -13.53 -8.43 -1.45
N ALA A 189 -13.55 -8.61 -2.77
CA ALA A 189 -14.39 -9.62 -3.42
C ALA A 189 -14.03 -11.03 -2.97
N LYS A 190 -12.73 -11.34 -2.86
CA LYS A 190 -12.26 -12.64 -2.35
C LYS A 190 -12.74 -12.88 -0.92
N LEU A 191 -12.59 -11.91 -0.01
CA LEU A 191 -13.04 -12.04 1.38
C LEU A 191 -14.57 -12.16 1.48
N PHE A 192 -15.31 -11.43 0.65
CA PHE A 192 -16.76 -11.52 0.59
C PHE A 192 -17.23 -12.89 0.10
N ILE A 193 -16.60 -13.43 -0.95
CA ILE A 193 -16.89 -14.78 -1.47
C ILE A 193 -16.58 -15.85 -0.41
N ASP A 194 -15.44 -15.75 0.28
CA ASP A 194 -15.08 -16.67 1.35
C ASP A 194 -16.11 -16.63 2.48
N TYR A 195 -16.59 -15.44 2.85
CA TYR A 195 -17.65 -15.28 3.83
C TYR A 195 -18.96 -15.94 3.38
N LEU A 196 -19.39 -15.73 2.13
CA LEU A 196 -20.60 -16.36 1.60
C LEU A 196 -20.49 -17.89 1.59
N LYS A 197 -19.31 -18.44 1.28
CA LYS A 197 -19.05 -19.88 1.37
C LYS A 197 -19.12 -20.39 2.80
N GLU A 198 -18.56 -19.65 3.76
CA GLU A 198 -18.63 -20.00 5.18
C GLU A 198 -20.09 -20.05 5.66
N VAL A 199 -20.90 -19.06 5.30
CA VAL A 199 -22.34 -19.01 5.66
C VAL A 199 -23.13 -20.14 5.00
N ASN A 200 -22.92 -20.40 3.71
CA ASN A 200 -23.64 -21.45 2.97
C ASN A 200 -23.19 -22.87 3.35
N GLY A 201 -21.96 -23.04 3.82
CA GLY A 201 -21.37 -24.32 4.22
C GLY A 201 -21.70 -24.76 5.64
N GLN A 202 -22.36 -23.93 6.46
CA GLN A 202 -22.85 -24.37 7.76
C GLN A 202 -24.00 -25.37 7.54
N PRO A 203 -23.95 -26.57 8.14
CA PRO A 203 -25.07 -27.50 8.04
C PRO A 203 -26.32 -26.78 8.51
N LYS A 204 -27.42 -26.91 7.75
CA LYS A 204 -28.76 -26.51 8.17
C LYS A 204 -29.11 -27.36 9.40
N LEU A 205 -28.53 -27.05 10.55
CA LEU A 205 -28.96 -27.53 11.86
C LEU A 205 -30.38 -27.00 12.00
N ALA A 206 -31.31 -27.89 11.67
CA ALA A 206 -32.73 -27.64 11.57
C ALA A 206 -33.19 -26.76 12.73
N ALA A 207 -33.76 -25.61 12.41
CA ALA A 207 -34.70 -24.88 13.25
C ALA A 207 -34.28 -24.64 14.73
N VAL A 208 -33.00 -24.44 15.04
CA VAL A 208 -32.60 -23.95 16.37
C VAL A 208 -32.53 -22.43 16.38
N GLN A 209 -33.61 -21.85 16.89
CA GLN A 209 -33.79 -20.47 17.35
C GLN A 209 -33.85 -19.40 16.25
N ASN A 210 -35.06 -18.89 15.99
CA ASN A 210 -35.35 -17.73 15.14
C ASN A 210 -34.34 -16.58 15.37
N GLU A 211 -33.94 -16.33 16.62
CA GLU A 211 -32.98 -15.26 16.96
C GLU A 211 -31.57 -15.47 16.37
N LYS A 212 -31.05 -16.71 16.33
CA LYS A 212 -29.72 -17.00 15.75
C LYS A 212 -29.74 -16.95 14.22
N ALA A 213 -30.82 -17.39 13.60
CA ALA A 213 -31.04 -17.27 12.16
C ALA A 213 -31.13 -15.79 11.76
N THR A 214 -31.98 -14.99 12.42
CA THR A 214 -32.13 -13.55 12.17
C THR A 214 -30.82 -12.79 12.41
N LYS A 215 -30.05 -13.15 13.45
CA LYS A 215 -28.73 -12.53 13.70
C LYS A 215 -27.71 -12.85 12.60
N THR A 216 -27.77 -14.05 12.03
CA THR A 216 -26.90 -14.45 10.91
C THR A 216 -27.30 -13.73 9.63
N GLU A 217 -28.59 -13.65 9.32
CA GLU A 217 -29.12 -12.89 8.18
C GLU A 217 -28.77 -11.40 8.26
N ASN A 218 -28.95 -10.78 9.44
CA ASN A 218 -28.55 -9.39 9.66
C ASN A 218 -27.06 -9.17 9.44
N LYS A 219 -26.21 -10.12 9.85
CA LYS A 219 -24.76 -10.04 9.63
C LYS A 219 -24.41 -10.18 8.15
N VAL A 220 -25.07 -11.07 7.42
CA VAL A 220 -24.90 -11.22 5.97
C VAL A 220 -25.32 -9.95 5.24
N PHE A 221 -26.48 -9.40 5.58
CA PHE A 221 -26.97 -8.14 5.04
C PHE A 221 -25.98 -6.99 5.29
N LEU A 222 -25.51 -6.83 6.53
CA LEU A 222 -24.53 -5.79 6.87
C LEU A 222 -23.21 -5.94 6.10
N MET A 223 -22.73 -7.16 5.93
CA MET A 223 -21.51 -7.41 5.15
C MET A 223 -21.72 -7.16 3.66
N ALA A 224 -22.85 -7.58 3.09
CA ALA A 224 -23.20 -7.32 1.69
C ALA A 224 -23.38 -5.83 1.43
N PHE A 225 -24.04 -5.12 2.33
CA PHE A 225 -24.18 -3.67 2.28
C PHE A 225 -22.82 -2.98 2.37
N GLY A 226 -21.98 -3.34 3.34
CA GLY A 226 -20.64 -2.79 3.49
C GLY A 226 -19.75 -3.02 2.28
N PHE A 227 -19.76 -4.24 1.72
CA PHE A 227 -19.02 -4.56 0.50
C PHE A 227 -19.56 -3.81 -0.72
N SER A 228 -20.89 -3.70 -0.86
CA SER A 228 -21.51 -2.95 -1.96
C SER A 228 -21.16 -1.47 -1.91
N LEU A 229 -21.24 -0.85 -0.72
CA LEU A 229 -20.83 0.53 -0.52
C LEU A 229 -19.35 0.75 -0.85
N PHE A 230 -18.48 -0.16 -0.37
CA PHE A 230 -17.06 -0.15 -0.69
C PHE A 230 -16.80 -0.26 -2.20
N ALA A 231 -17.46 -1.19 -2.88
CA ALA A 231 -17.33 -1.40 -4.33
C ALA A 231 -17.81 -0.18 -5.12
N ILE A 232 -18.95 0.41 -4.75
CA ILE A 232 -19.48 1.61 -5.41
C ILE A 232 -18.50 2.78 -5.28
N VAL A 233 -18.01 3.05 -4.07
CA VAL A 233 -17.09 4.17 -3.82
C VAL A 233 -15.77 3.98 -4.57
N THR A 234 -15.20 2.77 -4.54
CA THR A 234 -13.93 2.49 -5.24
C THR A 234 -14.08 2.52 -6.76
N LEU A 235 -15.15 1.95 -7.32
CA LEU A 235 -15.43 2.01 -8.76
C LEU A 235 -15.70 3.43 -9.24
N LEU A 236 -16.48 4.21 -8.48
CA LEU A 236 -16.72 5.62 -8.78
C LEU A 236 -15.41 6.40 -8.77
N THR A 237 -14.55 6.16 -7.76
CA THR A 237 -13.23 6.80 -7.67
C THR A 237 -12.38 6.44 -8.88
N VAL A 238 -12.27 5.15 -9.24
CA VAL A 238 -11.53 4.68 -10.42
C VAL A 238 -12.03 5.33 -11.70
N PHE A 239 -13.35 5.43 -11.87
CA PHE A 239 -13.96 6.07 -13.04
C PHE A 239 -13.59 7.56 -13.12
N LEU A 240 -13.71 8.30 -12.02
CA LEU A 240 -13.42 9.73 -11.96
C LEU A 240 -11.92 10.02 -12.14
N THR A 241 -11.04 9.16 -11.65
CA THR A 241 -9.59 9.31 -11.79
C THR A 241 -9.03 8.71 -13.09
N SER A 242 -9.88 8.14 -13.94
CA SER A 242 -9.40 7.52 -15.18
C SER A 242 -8.80 8.58 -16.13
N PRO A 243 -7.73 8.25 -16.88
CA PRO A 243 -7.14 9.17 -17.84
C PRO A 243 -8.14 9.71 -18.86
N PHE A 244 -9.16 8.91 -19.19
CA PHE A 244 -10.26 9.29 -20.07
C PHE A 244 -11.13 10.39 -19.46
N THR A 245 -11.56 10.23 -18.21
CA THR A 245 -12.38 11.21 -17.51
C THR A 245 -11.61 12.50 -17.26
N VAL A 246 -10.34 12.39 -16.84
CA VAL A 246 -9.44 13.53 -16.63
C VAL A 246 -9.21 14.32 -17.93
N LYS A 247 -8.95 13.63 -19.05
CA LYS A 247 -8.77 14.27 -20.37
C LYS A 247 -10.05 14.92 -20.88
N THR A 248 -11.21 14.30 -20.64
CA THR A 248 -12.51 14.85 -21.04
C THR A 248 -12.86 16.07 -20.19
N ALA A 249 -12.64 16.00 -18.87
CA ALA A 249 -12.81 17.12 -17.95
C ALA A 249 -11.92 18.30 -18.36
N ASN A 250 -10.62 18.09 -18.59
CA ASN A 250 -9.69 19.12 -19.08
C ASN A 250 -10.18 19.81 -20.35
N LYS A 251 -10.72 19.03 -21.30
CA LYS A 251 -11.22 19.56 -22.58
C LYS A 251 -12.49 20.41 -22.40
N LEU A 252 -13.31 20.10 -21.40
CA LEU A 252 -14.56 20.79 -21.11
C LEU A 252 -14.36 22.02 -20.20
N THR A 253 -13.47 21.94 -19.21
CA THR A 253 -13.30 22.99 -18.19
C THR A 253 -12.18 23.98 -18.51
N LYS A 254 -11.31 23.70 -19.50
CA LYS A 254 -10.05 24.43 -19.75
C LYS A 254 -9.12 24.51 -18.51
N VAL A 255 -9.45 23.82 -17.42
CA VAL A 255 -8.60 23.69 -16.25
C VAL A 255 -7.54 22.67 -16.62
N THR A 256 -6.27 23.03 -16.46
CA THR A 256 -5.16 22.14 -16.81
C THR A 256 -4.79 21.37 -15.54
N TYR A 257 -5.12 20.07 -15.45
CA TYR A 257 -4.49 19.24 -14.41
C TYR A 257 -2.97 19.27 -14.63
N PRO A 258 -2.16 19.33 -13.56
CA PRO A 258 -0.76 19.02 -13.69
C PRO A 258 -0.68 17.57 -14.15
N SER A 259 -0.46 17.36 -15.45
CA SER A 259 0.14 16.11 -15.90
C SER A 259 1.38 15.92 -15.04
N GLU A 260 1.64 14.69 -14.56
CA GLU A 260 3.02 14.32 -14.19
C GLU A 260 3.91 14.97 -15.23
N THR A 261 4.80 15.87 -14.82
CA THR A 261 5.64 16.66 -15.72
C THR A 261 6.57 15.70 -16.43
N THR A 262 6.01 14.98 -17.38
CA THR A 262 6.66 14.32 -18.48
C THR A 262 7.06 15.47 -19.38
N LEU A 263 8.14 16.14 -18.98
CA LEU A 263 8.90 16.96 -19.90
C LEU A 263 9.04 16.12 -21.16
N ALA A 264 8.64 16.67 -22.31
CA ALA A 264 8.88 16.03 -23.59
C ALA A 264 10.34 15.55 -23.64
N LEU A 265 10.59 14.38 -24.22
CA LEU A 265 11.90 13.72 -24.14
C LEU A 265 13.06 14.67 -24.47
N SER A 266 12.85 15.60 -25.41
CA SER A 266 13.83 16.62 -25.81
C SER A 266 14.22 17.57 -24.67
N PRO A 267 13.31 18.32 -24.02
CA PRO A 267 13.69 19.16 -22.89
C PRO A 267 14.19 18.39 -21.66
N THR A 268 13.67 17.19 -21.36
CA THR A 268 14.23 16.34 -20.29
C THR A 268 15.66 15.90 -20.61
N TRP A 269 15.91 15.53 -21.87
CA TRP A 269 17.22 15.12 -22.34
C TRP A 269 18.21 16.28 -22.29
N ASN A 270 17.80 17.49 -22.69
CA ASN A 270 18.66 18.67 -22.65
C ASN A 270 18.97 19.11 -21.22
N ILE A 271 17.99 19.07 -20.30
CA ILE A 271 18.22 19.36 -18.88
C ILE A 271 19.15 18.30 -18.26
N ALA A 272 18.95 17.02 -18.60
CA ALA A 272 19.85 15.97 -18.18
C ALA A 272 21.26 16.20 -18.72
N LEU A 273 21.41 16.46 -20.02
CA LEU A 273 22.70 16.72 -20.67
C LEU A 273 23.43 17.91 -20.06
N ASP A 274 22.72 19.01 -19.79
CA ASP A 274 23.27 20.22 -19.17
C ASP A 274 23.65 20.00 -17.71
N THR A 275 22.87 19.19 -16.98
CA THR A 275 23.20 18.77 -15.61
C THR A 275 24.42 17.83 -15.58
N PHE A 276 24.60 16.99 -16.61
CA PHE A 276 25.74 16.06 -16.74
C PHE A 276 27.01 16.72 -17.29
N GLN A 277 26.89 17.77 -18.11
CA GLN A 277 28.04 18.49 -18.68
C GLN A 277 28.67 19.48 -17.69
N ASN A 278 27.94 19.91 -16.67
CA ASN A 278 28.38 20.91 -15.70
C ASN A 278 28.64 20.36 -14.29
N VAL A 279 28.90 19.06 -14.15
CA VAL A 279 29.43 18.50 -12.89
C VAL A 279 30.94 18.78 -12.85
N PRO A 280 31.46 19.56 -11.89
CA PRO A 280 32.91 19.72 -11.69
C PRO A 280 33.61 18.42 -11.29
#